data_AF-A0A6L3A1E1-F1
#
_entry.id   AF-A0A6L3A1E1-F1
#
_cell.length_a   1.000
_cell.length_b   1.000
_cell.length_c   1.000
_cell.angle_alpha   90.00
_cell.angle_beta   90.00
_cell.angle_gamma   90.00
#
_symmetry.space_group_name_H-M   'P 1'
#
loop_
_entity.id
_entity.type
_entity.pdbx_description
1 polymer ?
#
loop_
_entity_poly.entity_id
_entity_poly.type
_entity_poly.pdbx_seq_one_letter_code
_entity_poly.pdbx_strand_id
1 'polypeptide(L)' 'MKPVKTMSIRLSSEQAEALEIVASVEALPLSEVIRTAIDEHIDSKTKDPAFQDSLRDRLEKAQRLLRADS' A
#
# COMPACT_ATOMS: atom_id res chain seq x y z
N MET A 1 20.37 4.25 3.52
CA MET A 1 19.43 3.58 2.61
C MET A 1 18.33 2.95 3.47
N LYS A 2 17.03 3.18 3.19
CA LYS A 2 15.96 2.49 3.94
C LYS A 2 16.08 0.97 3.72
N PRO A 3 15.79 0.12 4.71
CA PRO A 3 15.88 -1.33 4.54
C PRO A 3 14.91 -1.81 3.45
N VAL A 4 15.41 -2.60 2.51
CA VAL A 4 14.60 -3.19 1.43
C VAL A 4 14.12 -4.56 1.87
N LYS A 5 12.82 -4.85 1.68
CA LYS A 5 12.22 -6.15 1.97
C LYS A 5 11.61 -6.72 0.69
N THR A 6 12.06 -7.88 0.26
CA THR A 6 11.45 -8.61 -0.85
C THR A 6 10.13 -9.22 -0.41
N MET A 7 9.10 -9.05 -1.23
CA MET A 7 7.77 -9.63 -1.03
C MET A 7 7.29 -10.26 -2.35
N SER A 8 6.66 -11.43 -2.26
CA SER A 8 6.02 -12.08 -3.41
C SER A 8 4.51 -11.90 -3.31
N ILE A 9 3.88 -11.44 -4.39
CA ILE A 9 2.44 -11.23 -4.48
C ILE A 9 1.90 -12.15 -5.57
N ARG A 10 0.73 -12.75 -5.34
CA ARG A 10 0.01 -13.51 -6.37
C ARG A 10 -0.91 -12.55 -7.11
N LEU A 11 -0.79 -12.52 -8.43
CA LEU A 11 -1.65 -11.75 -9.31
C LEU A 11 -2.57 -12.71 -10.06
N SER A 12 -3.76 -12.24 -10.44
CA SER A 12 -4.51 -12.95 -11.48
C SER A 12 -3.78 -12.86 -12.81
N SER A 13 -4.05 -13.78 -13.72
CA SER A 13 -3.47 -13.73 -15.07
C SER A 13 -3.80 -12.42 -15.79
N GLU A 14 -5.03 -11.93 -15.62
CA GLU A 14 -5.49 -10.65 -16.17
C GLU A 14 -4.69 -9.46 -15.62
N GLN A 15 -4.42 -9.44 -14.31
CA GLN A 15 -3.61 -8.38 -13.71
C GLN A 15 -2.16 -8.42 -14.18
N ALA A 16 -1.58 -9.60 -14.33
CA ALA A 16 -0.22 -9.76 -14.84
C ALA A 16 -0.11 -9.24 -16.28
N GLU A 17 -1.04 -9.65 -17.15
CA GLU A 17 -1.09 -9.19 -18.55
C GLU A 17 -1.28 -7.68 -18.66
N ALA A 18 -2.21 -7.11 -17.89
CA ALA A 18 -2.43 -5.67 -17.87
C ALA A 18 -1.17 -4.89 -17.45
N LEU A 19 -0.46 -5.36 -16.41
CA LEU A 19 0.77 -4.71 -15.95
C LEU A 19 1.91 -4.84 -16.96
N GLU A 20 2.02 -5.96 -17.68
CA GLU A 20 3.00 -6.14 -18.76
C GLU A 20 2.75 -5.16 -19.91
N ILE A 21 1.48 -4.94 -20.28
CA ILE A 21 1.10 -3.96 -21.31
C ILE A 21 1.47 -2.55 -20.86
N VAL A 22 1.14 -2.16 -19.62
CA VAL A 22 1.47 -0.83 -19.07
C VAL A 22 2.99 -0.62 -19.06
N ALA A 23 3.74 -1.60 -18.55
CA ALA A 23 5.21 -1.55 -18.52
C ALA A 23 5.81 -1.39 -19.92
N SER A 24 5.25 -2.08 -20.92
CA SER A 24 5.67 -1.98 -22.32
C SER A 24 5.42 -0.58 -22.91
N VAL A 25 4.23 -0.01 -22.69
CA VAL A 25 3.86 1.32 -23.21
C VAL A 25 4.68 2.42 -22.54
N GLU A 26 4.93 2.32 -21.23
CA GLU A 26 5.70 3.30 -20.47
C GLU A 26 7.23 3.12 -20.60
N ALA A 27 7.67 2.04 -21.26
CA ALA A 27 9.08 1.63 -21.36
C ALA A 27 9.77 1.50 -19.98
N LEU A 28 9.01 1.03 -18.98
CA LEU A 28 9.47 0.84 -17.61
C LEU A 28 9.57 -0.65 -17.27
N PRO A 29 10.48 -1.05 -16.35
CA PRO A 29 10.45 -2.38 -15.78
C PRO A 29 9.12 -2.64 -15.05
N LEU A 30 8.57 -3.85 -15.17
CA LEU A 30 7.36 -4.26 -14.44
C LEU A 30 7.46 -4.00 -12.93
N SER A 31 8.64 -4.22 -12.34
CA SER A 31 8.91 -3.97 -10.92
C SER A 31 8.88 -2.49 -10.55
N GLU A 32 9.11 -1.59 -11.50
CA GLU A 32 8.98 -0.14 -11.30
C GLU A 32 7.52 0.28 -11.35
N VAL A 33 6.76 -0.20 -12.35
CA VAL A 33 5.31 0.01 -12.44
C VAL A 33 4.60 -0.43 -11.15
N ILE A 34 4.93 -1.64 -10.64
CA ILE A 34 4.35 -2.14 -9.39
C ILE A 34 4.72 -1.27 -8.19
N ARG A 35 5.97 -0.81 -8.11
CA ARG A 35 6.41 0.06 -6.99
C ARG A 35 5.70 1.40 -7.03
N THR A 36 5.60 2.03 -8.19
CA THR A 36 4.87 3.29 -8.37
C THR A 36 3.40 3.14 -7.97
N ALA A 37 2.73 2.08 -8.42
CA ALA A 37 1.33 1.82 -8.05
C ALA A 37 1.13 1.63 -6.54
N ILE A 38 2.08 0.97 -5.86
CA ILE A 38 2.07 0.83 -4.40
C ILE A 38 2.25 2.19 -3.72
N ASP A 39 3.22 2.98 -4.16
CA ASP A 39 3.52 4.30 -3.57
C ASP A 39 2.34 5.26 -3.74
N GLU A 40 1.72 5.31 -4.92
CA GLU A 40 0.53 6.10 -5.20
C GLU A 40 -0.68 5.65 -4.35
N HIS A 41 -0.86 4.33 -4.20
CA HIS A 41 -1.91 3.81 -3.34
C HIS A 41 -1.71 4.21 -1.89
N ILE A 42 -0.49 4.08 -1.36
CA ILE A 42 -0.17 4.47 0.02
C ILE A 42 -0.34 5.98 0.21
N ASP A 43 0.19 6.79 -0.70
CA ASP A 43 0.11 8.25 -0.63
C ASP A 43 -1.36 8.72 -0.67
N SER A 44 -2.17 8.16 -1.58
CA SER A 44 -3.61 8.48 -1.65
C SER A 44 -4.35 8.12 -0.36
N LYS A 45 -4.06 6.97 0.26
CA LYS A 45 -4.68 6.57 1.53
C LYS A 45 -4.20 7.38 2.72
N THR A 46 -2.91 7.69 2.79
CA THR A 46 -2.36 8.49 3.90
C THR A 46 -2.86 9.93 3.88
N LYS A 47 -3.24 10.46 2.72
CA LYS A 47 -3.83 11.80 2.56
C LYS A 47 -5.37 11.82 2.68
N ASP A 48 -6.03 10.67 2.71
CA ASP A 48 -7.49 10.56 2.83
C ASP A 48 -7.93 10.90 4.27
N PRO A 49 -8.70 12.00 4.49
CA PRO A 49 -9.14 12.38 5.82
C PRO A 49 -9.98 11.30 6.50
N ALA A 50 -10.83 10.58 5.76
CA ALA A 50 -11.65 9.51 6.33
C ALA A 50 -10.78 8.32 6.78
N PHE A 51 -9.72 8.03 6.05
CA PHE A 51 -8.73 7.03 6.47
C PHE A 51 -7.99 7.48 7.74
N GLN A 52 -7.57 8.74 7.80
CA GLN A 52 -6.92 9.31 8.98
C GLN A 52 -7.82 9.29 10.21
N ASP A 53 -9.10 9.65 10.07
CA ASP A 53 -10.11 9.58 11.13
C ASP A 53 -10.27 8.15 11.64
N SER A 54 -10.48 7.19 10.74
CA SER A 54 -10.58 5.77 11.07
C SER A 54 -9.32 5.24 11.77
N LEU A 55 -8.14 5.72 11.36
CA LEU A 55 -6.88 5.36 12.01
C LEU A 55 -6.81 5.91 13.44
N ARG A 56 -7.16 7.19 13.66
CA ARG A 56 -7.20 7.81 14.99
C ARG A 56 -8.17 7.09 15.91
N ASP A 57 -9.37 6.79 15.44
CA ASP A 57 -10.38 6.05 16.21
C ASP A 57 -9.88 4.68 16.66
N ARG A 58 -9.18 3.94 15.78
CA ARG A 58 -8.60 2.65 16.10
C ARG A 58 -7.51 2.76 17.17
N LEU A 59 -6.65 3.79 17.08
CA LEU A 59 -5.60 4.04 18.06
C LEU A 59 -6.20 4.39 19.44
N GLU A 60 -7.20 5.26 19.49
CA GLU A 60 -7.87 5.62 20.75
C GLU A 60 -8.55 4.43 21.41
N LYS A 61 -9.20 3.56 20.63
CA LYS A 61 -9.80 2.32 21.15
C LYS A 61 -8.73 1.38 21.71
N ALA A 62 -7.62 1.19 20.99
CA ALA A 62 -6.51 0.36 21.45
C ALA A 62 -5.85 0.92 22.73
N GLN A 63 -5.63 2.24 22.80
CA GLN A 63 -5.08 2.89 24.00
C GLN A 63 -6.01 2.78 25.21
N ARG A 64 -7.33 2.87 25.03
CA ARG A 64 -8.29 2.65 26.11
C ARG A 64 -8.19 1.24 26.67
N LEU A 65 -8.03 0.22 25.82
CA LEU A 65 -7.86 -1.16 26.26
C LEU A 65 -6.61 -1.34 27.12
N LEU A 66 -5.46 -0.80 26.67
CA LEU A 66 -4.21 -0.86 27.45
C LEU A 66 -4.31 -0.15 28.81
N ARG A 67 -5.11 0.91 28.93
CA ARG A 67 -5.33 1.64 30.20
C ARG A 67 -6.35 0.97 31.12
N ALA A 68 -7.24 0.14 30.59
CA ALA A 68 -8.27 -0.56 31.36
C ALA A 68 -7.72 -1.80 32.09
N ASP A 69 -6.57 -2.33 31.64
CA ASP A 69 -5.84 -3.43 32.28
C ASP A 69 -4.79 -2.95 33.33
N SER A 70 -4.76 -1.66 33.67
CA SER A 70 -3.89 -1.05 34.70
C SER A 70 -4.71 -0.54 35.89
#